data_AF-A0A7S4NGR1-F1
#
_entry.id   AF-A0A7S4NGR1-F1
#
_cell.length_a   1.000
_cell.length_b   1.000
_cell.length_c   1.000
_cell.angle_alpha   90.00
_cell.angle_beta   90.00
_cell.angle_gamma   90.00
#
_symmetry.space_group_name_H-M   'P 1'
#
loop_
_entity.id
_entity.type
_entity.pdbx_description
1 polymer ?
#
loop_
_entity_poly.entity_id
_entity_poly.type
_entity_poly.pdbx_seq_one_letter_code
_entity_poly.pdbx_strand_id
1 'polypeptide(L)'
;AKENPLDALGPEKAEEITKIFEGCMNADPKAPLLAYVSKVLVYPKQKCASSYSSMKVAMPGVRSSAKVAASSPSCQERDEDTNKERYVSFVRIYSGTLKKGDTIHVLSREYDPASEKNTDLIQEVKAEELFLLMGR
;
A
#
# COMPACT_ATOMS: atom_id res chain seq x y z
N ALA A 1 25.30 -28.43 -20.10
CA ALA A 1 23.85 -28.21 -20.12
C ALA A 1 23.49 -27.49 -18.84
N LYS A 2 23.10 -26.21 -18.90
CA LYS A 2 22.56 -25.53 -17.72
C LYS A 2 21.15 -26.07 -17.56
N GLU A 3 20.92 -26.90 -16.54
CA GLU A 3 19.57 -27.36 -16.18
C GLU A 3 18.70 -26.12 -15.96
N ASN A 4 17.49 -26.11 -16.51
CA ASN A 4 16.58 -25.00 -16.27
C ASN A 4 16.20 -25.05 -14.78
N PRO A 5 16.25 -23.93 -14.05
CA PRO A 5 15.92 -23.91 -12.62
C PRO A 5 14.46 -24.32 -12.33
N LEU A 6 13.63 -24.41 -13.37
CA LEU A 6 12.25 -24.89 -13.30
C LEU A 6 12.14 -26.41 -13.22
N ASP A 7 13.13 -27.17 -13.69
CA ASP A 7 13.09 -28.64 -13.74
C ASP A 7 13.46 -29.27 -12.37
N ALA A 8 14.10 -28.50 -11.48
CA ALA A 8 14.42 -28.90 -10.12
C ALA A 8 13.22 -28.78 -9.15
N LEU A 9 12.17 -28.07 -9.57
CA LEU A 9 10.93 -27.89 -8.83
C LEU A 9 9.89 -28.82 -9.46
N GLY A 10 9.25 -29.69 -8.66
CA GLY A 10 8.30 -30.67 -9.18
C GLY A 10 7.26 -30.05 -10.14
N PRO A 11 6.78 -30.81 -11.14
CA PRO A 11 6.03 -30.26 -12.29
C PRO A 11 4.78 -29.48 -11.87
N GLU A 12 4.11 -29.87 -10.79
CA GLU A 12 2.93 -29.18 -10.25
C GLU A 12 3.23 -27.74 -9.81
N LYS A 13 4.39 -27.49 -9.20
CA LYS A 13 4.79 -26.14 -8.76
C LYS A 13 5.20 -25.26 -9.94
N ALA A 14 5.85 -25.85 -10.95
CA ALA A 14 6.24 -25.13 -12.15
C ALA A 14 5.01 -24.63 -12.93
N GLU A 15 3.96 -25.45 -13.02
CA GLU A 15 2.69 -25.04 -13.64
C GLU A 15 1.98 -23.93 -12.86
N GLU A 16 1.99 -24.00 -11.52
CA GLU A 16 1.39 -22.96 -10.67
C GLU A 16 2.12 -21.62 -10.83
N ILE A 17 3.45 -21.64 -10.81
CA ILE A 17 4.28 -20.44 -11.02
C ILE A 17 4.00 -19.84 -12.40
N THR A 18 3.87 -20.66 -13.44
CA THR A 18 3.58 -20.20 -14.80
C THR A 18 2.23 -19.49 -14.87
N LYS A 19 1.18 -20.08 -14.25
CA LYS A 19 -0.16 -19.45 -14.16
C LYS A 19 -0.14 -18.13 -13.40
N ILE A 20 0.62 -18.07 -12.31
CA ILE A 20 0.82 -16.82 -11.55
C ILE A 20 1.49 -15.76 -12.42
N PHE A 21 2.51 -16.15 -13.18
CA PHE A 21 3.25 -15.24 -14.05
C PHE A 21 2.39 -14.69 -15.19
N GLU A 22 1.57 -15.54 -15.80
CA GLU A 22 0.56 -15.13 -16.79
C GLU A 22 -0.45 -14.13 -16.19
N GLY A 23 -0.95 -14.40 -14.98
CA GLY A 23 -1.83 -13.48 -14.25
C GLY A 23 -1.17 -12.13 -13.95
N CYS A 24 0.12 -12.12 -13.64
CA CYS A 24 0.90 -10.90 -13.45
C CYS A 24 1.07 -10.10 -14.75
N MET A 25 1.24 -10.78 -15.89
CA MET A 25 1.34 -10.12 -17.20
C MET A 25 0.01 -9.49 -17.63
N ASN A 26 -1.12 -10.13 -17.28
CA ASN A 26 -2.47 -9.63 -17.58
C ASN A 26 -2.98 -8.61 -16.56
N ALA A 27 -2.19 -8.30 -15.52
CA ALA A 27 -2.54 -7.39 -14.42
C ALA A 27 -3.85 -7.77 -13.71
N ASP A 28 -4.06 -9.07 -13.47
CA ASP A 28 -5.26 -9.55 -12.79
C ASP A 28 -5.32 -9.08 -11.32
N PRO A 29 -6.51 -8.73 -10.80
CA PRO A 29 -6.65 -8.28 -9.41
C PRO A 29 -6.44 -9.40 -8.38
N LYS A 30 -6.51 -10.67 -8.80
CA LYS A 30 -6.28 -11.86 -7.97
C LYS A 30 -4.80 -12.30 -7.96
N ALA A 31 -4.00 -11.79 -8.89
CA ALA A 31 -2.57 -12.07 -8.96
C ALA A 31 -1.83 -11.41 -7.78
N PRO A 32 -0.61 -11.88 -7.44
CA PRO A 32 0.17 -11.27 -6.38
C PRO A 32 0.49 -9.80 -6.69
N LEU A 33 0.61 -9.01 -5.62
CA LEU A 33 0.94 -7.59 -5.71
C LEU A 33 2.39 -7.43 -6.16
N LEU A 34 2.58 -6.85 -7.34
CA LEU A 34 3.89 -6.45 -7.85
C LEU A 34 3.90 -4.95 -8.07
N ALA A 35 4.82 -4.25 -7.40
CA ALA A 35 4.84 -2.81 -7.39
C ALA A 35 6.27 -2.26 -7.39
N TYR A 36 6.47 -1.12 -8.06
CA TYR A 36 7.74 -0.41 -8.11
C TYR A 36 7.64 0.97 -7.47
N VAL A 37 8.46 1.19 -6.45
CA VAL A 37 8.58 2.46 -5.74
C VAL A 37 9.59 3.33 -6.50
N SER A 38 9.11 4.44 -7.09
CA SER A 38 9.97 5.32 -7.89
C SER A 38 10.59 6.44 -7.07
N LYS A 39 9.82 7.03 -6.16
CA LYS A 39 10.23 8.19 -5.34
C LYS A 39 9.62 8.08 -3.96
N VAL A 40 10.32 8.59 -2.96
CA VAL A 40 9.80 8.74 -1.60
C VAL A 40 9.99 10.19 -1.21
N LEU A 41 8.92 10.83 -0.76
CA LEU A 41 8.91 12.19 -0.23
C LEU A 41 8.72 12.13 1.28
N VAL A 42 9.44 12.99 1.99
CA VAL A 42 9.33 13.13 3.44
C VAL A 42 8.64 14.46 3.75
N TYR A 43 7.56 14.39 4.53
CA TYR A 43 6.79 15.55 4.93
C TYR A 43 6.86 15.74 6.45
N PRO A 44 7.40 16.88 6.93
CA PRO A 44 7.24 17.27 8.32
C PRO A 44 5.78 17.71 8.55
N LYS A 45 5.15 17.18 9.61
CA LYS A 45 3.72 17.47 9.91
C LYS A 45 3.40 18.96 10.11
N GLN A 46 4.39 19.79 10.45
CA GLN A 46 4.20 21.23 10.72
C GLN A 46 3.63 22.05 9.55
N LYS A 47 3.58 21.53 8.32
CA LYS A 47 3.03 22.25 7.15
C LYS A 47 1.83 21.57 6.47
N CYS A 48 1.45 20.36 6.86
CA CYS A 48 0.26 19.71 6.30
C CYS A 48 -0.95 20.08 7.16
N ALA A 49 -1.54 21.24 6.87
CA ALA A 49 -2.84 21.59 7.42
C ALA A 49 -3.83 20.45 7.12
N SER A 50 -4.51 20.02 8.17
CA SER A 50 -5.73 19.23 8.16
C SER A 50 -6.75 19.84 7.18
N SER A 51 -6.60 19.58 5.88
CA SER A 51 -7.39 20.22 4.82
C SER A 51 -8.22 19.21 4.03
N TYR A 52 -7.92 17.91 4.12
CA TYR A 52 -8.69 16.88 3.42
C TYR A 52 -9.73 16.13 4.28
N SER A 53 -9.88 16.46 5.58
CA SER A 53 -10.88 15.81 6.45
C SER A 53 -12.23 16.55 6.55
N SER A 54 -12.51 17.56 5.72
CA SER A 54 -13.76 18.31 5.79
C SER A 54 -14.30 18.80 4.45
N MET A 55 -14.30 17.97 3.41
CA MET A 55 -15.29 18.13 2.33
C MET A 55 -16.52 17.25 2.62
N LYS A 56 -17.23 17.59 3.70
CA LYS A 56 -18.67 17.29 3.78
C LYS A 56 -19.34 18.28 2.84
N VAL A 57 -19.78 17.80 1.68
CA VAL A 57 -20.65 18.55 0.78
C VAL A 57 -21.95 18.81 1.53
N ALA A 58 -22.09 20.02 2.08
CA ALA A 58 -23.33 20.50 2.65
C ALA A 58 -24.27 20.89 1.50
N MET A 59 -25.29 20.08 1.23
CA MET A 59 -26.43 20.52 0.43
C MET A 59 -27.20 21.58 1.24
N PRO A 60 -27.47 22.78 0.70
CA PRO A 60 -28.27 23.77 1.39
C PRO A 60 -29.75 23.48 1.16
N GLY A 61 -30.42 22.92 2.17
CA GLY A 61 -31.89 22.82 2.13
C GLY A 61 -32.44 21.71 3.00
N VAL A 62 -32.67 22.01 4.27
CA VAL A 62 -33.88 21.66 5.05
C VAL A 62 -33.67 22.23 6.46
N ARG A 63 -34.47 23.24 6.80
CA ARG A 63 -34.62 23.73 8.16
C ARG A 63 -35.57 22.78 8.87
N SER A 64 -35.14 22.12 9.95
CA SER A 64 -36.04 21.64 10.99
C SER A 64 -35.30 21.51 12.30
N SER A 65 -35.87 22.13 13.32
CA SER A 65 -35.39 22.20 14.70
C SER A 65 -35.60 20.85 15.38
N ALA A 66 -34.52 20.17 15.81
CA ALA A 66 -34.61 19.07 16.77
C ALA A 66 -33.27 18.88 17.50
N LYS A 67 -33.29 19.23 18.78
CA LYS A 67 -32.24 18.96 19.77
C LYS A 67 -32.24 17.47 20.08
N VAL A 68 -31.27 16.69 19.58
CA VAL A 68 -31.08 15.30 20.02
C VAL A 68 -29.59 15.01 20.23
N ALA A 69 -29.33 14.72 21.50
CA ALA A 69 -28.22 14.01 22.13
C ALA A 69 -27.04 13.56 21.26
N ALA A 70 -25.86 14.02 21.67
CA ALA A 70 -24.57 13.46 21.32
C ALA A 70 -24.49 11.97 21.65
N SER A 71 -24.26 11.15 20.63
CA SER A 71 -23.64 9.83 20.76
C SER A 71 -22.43 9.80 19.82
N SER A 72 -21.27 10.16 20.38
CA SER A 72 -19.96 10.01 19.78
C SER A 72 -19.64 8.54 19.54
N PRO A 73 -19.35 8.10 18.30
CA PRO A 73 -18.48 6.94 18.12
C PRO A 73 -17.05 7.42 18.32
N SER A 74 -16.42 6.87 19.35
CA SER A 74 -15.03 6.98 19.77
C SER A 74 -14.03 7.21 18.62
N CYS A 75 -13.65 8.48 18.43
CA CYS A 75 -12.36 8.85 17.86
C CYS A 75 -11.29 8.64 18.95
N GLN A 76 -10.89 7.40 19.17
CA GLN A 76 -9.74 7.08 20.00
C GLN A 76 -8.67 6.47 19.10
N GLU A 77 -7.52 7.16 19.09
CA GLU A 77 -6.16 6.70 18.82
C GLU A 77 -5.37 7.63 17.89
N ARG A 78 -4.71 8.62 18.52
CA ARG A 78 -3.26 8.91 18.49
C ARG A 78 -2.93 10.39 18.31
N ASP A 79 -3.07 11.13 19.42
CA ASP A 79 -2.48 12.45 19.64
C ASP A 79 -0.97 12.39 20.02
N GLU A 80 -0.29 11.24 19.89
CA GLU A 80 1.16 11.09 20.19
C GLU A 80 2.07 11.34 18.97
N ASP A 81 1.54 12.03 17.98
CA ASP A 81 2.04 11.93 16.62
C ASP A 81 2.51 13.31 16.11
N THR A 82 2.79 14.23 17.02
CA THR A 82 3.12 15.63 16.72
C THR A 82 4.51 15.84 16.14
N ASN A 83 5.39 14.82 16.18
CA ASN A 83 6.77 14.92 15.69
C ASN A 83 7.21 13.77 14.75
N LYS A 84 6.27 12.94 14.26
CA LYS A 84 6.61 11.88 13.31
C LYS A 84 6.56 12.42 11.88
N GLU A 85 7.72 12.39 11.23
CA GLU A 85 7.85 12.58 9.79
C GLU A 85 7.00 11.56 9.05
N ARG A 86 6.29 12.00 7.99
CA ARG A 86 5.51 11.10 7.14
C ARG A 86 6.24 10.83 5.83
N TYR A 87 6.31 9.57 5.46
CA TYR A 87 6.89 9.12 4.21
C TYR A 87 5.77 8.84 3.22
N VAL A 88 5.81 9.49 2.06
CA VAL A 88 4.86 9.27 0.96
C VAL A 88 5.64 8.74 -0.22
N SER A 89 5.38 7.49 -0.58
CA SER A 89 6.02 6.83 -1.73
C SER A 89 5.13 6.90 -2.97
N PHE A 90 5.77 7.16 -4.10
CA PHE A 90 5.18 7.05 -5.43
C PHE A 90 5.41 5.66 -5.93
N VAL A 91 4.32 4.90 -6.02
CA VAL A 91 4.36 3.49 -6.36
C VAL A 91 3.57 3.26 -7.64
N ARG A 92 4.19 2.59 -8.61
CA ARG A 92 3.51 2.05 -9.79
C ARG A 92 3.18 0.59 -9.53
N ILE A 93 1.90 0.26 -9.51
CA ILE A 93 1.42 -1.12 -9.38
C ILE A 93 1.39 -1.73 -10.78
N TYR A 94 2.01 -2.90 -10.95
CA TYR A 94 2.01 -3.67 -12.19
C TYR A 94 0.98 -4.79 -12.15
N SER A 95 0.83 -5.46 -11.02
CA SER A 95 -0.09 -6.58 -10.82
C SER A 95 -0.70 -6.54 -9.42
N GLY A 96 -1.92 -7.07 -9.28
CA GLY A 96 -2.63 -7.18 -8.01
C GLY A 96 -3.29 -5.89 -7.55
N THR A 97 -3.82 -5.93 -6.31
CA THR A 97 -4.48 -4.78 -5.68
C THR A 97 -3.90 -4.51 -4.30
N LEU A 98 -3.76 -3.24 -3.93
CA LEU A 98 -3.31 -2.81 -2.62
C LEU A 98 -4.45 -2.14 -1.85
N LYS A 99 -4.64 -2.50 -0.58
CA LYS A 99 -5.65 -1.92 0.31
C LYS A 99 -5.01 -1.19 1.48
N LYS A 100 -5.79 -0.31 2.11
CA LYS A 100 -5.39 0.42 3.31
C LYS A 100 -5.19 -0.57 4.46
N GLY A 101 -4.02 -0.53 5.09
CA GLY A 101 -3.67 -1.38 6.22
C GLY A 101 -2.95 -2.67 5.83
N ASP A 102 -2.75 -2.94 4.54
CA ASP A 102 -1.99 -4.10 4.09
C ASP A 102 -0.51 -3.98 4.47
N THR A 103 0.08 -5.13 4.78
CA THR A 103 1.51 -5.28 5.02
C THR A 103 2.21 -5.57 3.69
N ILE A 104 3.23 -4.78 3.36
CA ILE A 104 4.02 -4.89 2.14
C ILE A 104 5.47 -5.20 2.51
N HIS A 105 6.10 -6.06 1.72
CA HIS A 105 7.53 -6.35 1.82
C HIS A 105 8.29 -5.55 0.77
N VAL A 106 9.18 -4.66 1.22
CA VAL A 106 10.05 -3.87 0.36
C VAL A 106 11.36 -4.62 0.16
N LEU A 107 11.68 -4.91 -1.09
CA LEU A 107 12.93 -5.55 -1.47
C LEU A 107 14.03 -4.48 -1.65
N SER A 108 15.15 -4.68 -0.97
CA SER A 108 16.33 -3.82 -1.13
C SER A 108 17.03 -4.05 -2.48
N ARG A 109 17.84 -3.07 -2.92
CA ARG A 109 18.57 -3.14 -4.20
C ARG A 109 19.49 -4.36 -4.33
N GLU A 110 20.08 -4.77 -3.21
CA GLU A 110 21.04 -5.89 -3.12
C GLU A 110 20.35 -7.25 -2.94
N TYR A 111 19.02 -7.28 -2.99
CA TYR A 111 18.26 -8.51 -2.88
C TYR A 111 18.57 -9.46 -4.05
N ASP A 112 19.04 -10.67 -3.72
CA ASP A 112 19.31 -11.74 -4.68
C ASP A 112 18.48 -12.96 -4.32
N PRO A 113 17.46 -13.36 -5.10
CA PRO A 113 16.53 -14.43 -4.73
C PRO A 113 17.18 -15.80 -4.49
N ALA A 114 18.42 -16.02 -4.96
CA ALA A 114 19.14 -17.28 -4.76
C ALA A 114 19.92 -17.36 -3.43
N SER A 115 20.09 -16.24 -2.74
CA SER A 115 20.94 -16.14 -1.55
C SER A 115 20.14 -16.35 -0.25
N GLU A 116 20.63 -17.19 0.67
CA GLU A 116 19.92 -17.51 1.94
C GLU A 116 19.94 -16.36 2.97
N LYS A 117 20.76 -15.32 2.75
CA LYS A 117 20.93 -14.17 3.67
C LYS A 117 19.93 -13.03 3.41
N ASN A 118 18.82 -13.31 2.75
CA ASN A 118 17.89 -12.30 2.28
C ASN A 118 16.94 -11.73 3.35
N THR A 119 16.90 -12.31 4.55
CA THR A 119 15.97 -11.89 5.60
C THR A 119 16.16 -10.43 6.00
N ASP A 120 17.41 -9.95 6.01
CA ASP A 120 17.73 -8.59 6.46
C ASP A 120 17.49 -7.54 5.35
N LEU A 121 17.39 -7.99 4.10
CA LEU A 121 17.19 -7.14 2.92
C LEU A 121 15.70 -6.89 2.63
N ILE A 122 14.82 -7.62 3.32
CA ILE A 122 13.37 -7.49 3.19
C ILE A 122 12.86 -6.66 4.37
N GLN A 123 12.31 -5.49 4.07
CA GLN A 123 11.69 -4.65 5.10
C GLN A 123 10.17 -4.77 5.04
N GLU A 124 9.56 -5.09 6.18
CA GLU A 124 8.11 -5.09 6.32
C GLU A 124 7.59 -3.68 6.63
N VAL A 125 6.66 -3.19 5.82
CA VAL A 125 6.07 -1.85 5.96
C VAL A 125 4.55 -1.93 5.81
N LYS A 126 3.83 -1.27 6.71
CA LYS A 126 2.37 -1.18 6.64
C LYS A 126 1.92 0.03 5.81
N ALA A 127 1.02 -0.20 4.86
CA ALA A 127 0.41 0.86 4.08
C ALA A 127 -0.67 1.58 4.90
N GLU A 128 -0.34 2.69 5.54
CA GLU A 128 -1.30 3.42 6.39
C GLU A 128 -2.37 4.15 5.60
N GLU A 129 -2.01 4.84 4.52
CA GLU A 129 -2.91 5.63 3.68
C GLU A 129 -2.50 5.50 2.21
N LEU A 130 -3.50 5.50 1.32
CA LEU A 130 -3.30 5.47 -0.13
C LEU A 130 -3.76 6.80 -0.70
N PHE A 131 -2.90 7.44 -1.49
CA PHE A 131 -3.17 8.75 -2.08
C PHE A 131 -3.29 8.61 -3.59
N LEU A 132 -4.28 9.31 -4.17
CA LEU A 132 -4.41 9.47 -5.60
C LEU A 132 -4.17 10.94 -5.92
N LEU A 133 -3.01 11.24 -6.51
CA LEU A 133 -2.65 12.60 -6.89
C LEU A 133 -3.37 12.97 -8.18
N MET A 134 -4.45 13.72 -8.05
CA MET A 134 -5.11 14.41 -9.15
C MET A 134 -4.50 15.81 -9.22
N GLY A 135 -3.77 16.10 -10.31
CA GLY A 135 -3.14 17.41 -10.51
C GLY A 135 -4.14 18.54 -10.30
N ARG A 136 -3.79 19.48 -9.43
CA ARG A 136 -4.51 20.75 -9.23
C ARG A 136 -3.66 21.88 -9.76
#